data_AF-A0A2R7QVS9-F1
#
_entry.id   AF-A0A2R7QVS9-F1
#
_cell.length_a   1.000
_cell.length_b   1.000
_cell.length_c   1.000
_cell.angle_alpha   90.00
_cell.angle_beta   90.00
_cell.angle_gamma   90.00
#
_symmetry.space_group_name_H-M   'P 1'
#
loop_
_entity.id
_entity.type
_entity.pdbx_description
1 polymer ?
#
loop_
_entity_poly.entity_id
_entity_poly.type
_entity_poly.pdbx_seq_one_letter_code
_entity_poly.pdbx_strand_id
1 'polypeptide(L)'
;MKKMTTAAAVLALLAGLTGCSLFPSPPPPPDIAPATPVSVLPPECPFVGSDDVMPVRIPKGTPSESIGSVLNSYSGWLNAGSELVAAWSPGTAVPENCVAELAARNAEAYANNLFTTHTDVAWQEYFAAVKVLNQQNLAAVRQAEPETGGRGTFELLQEIDSSATDNGTFLKFDAVYRPTVAGQGNWEGWDTTTRWYVELVPAGEFLVINYIEQTPAAG
;
A
#
# COMPACT_ATOMS: atom_id res chain seq x y z
N MET A 1 -4.12 -58.71 -60.11
CA MET A 1 -5.06 -58.19 -61.13
C MET A 1 -4.63 -56.77 -61.46
N LYS A 2 -4.06 -56.49 -62.65
CA LYS A 2 -4.65 -55.63 -63.73
C LYS A 2 -5.20 -54.29 -63.18
N LYS A 3 -4.81 -53.07 -63.54
CA LYS A 3 -4.22 -52.41 -64.74
C LYS A 3 -3.76 -50.99 -64.29
N MET A 4 -2.67 -50.41 -64.83
CA MET A 4 -2.64 -49.22 -65.74
C MET A 4 -3.67 -48.11 -65.38
N THR A 5 -3.39 -46.79 -65.37
CA THR A 5 -2.72 -45.97 -66.40
C THR A 5 -2.72 -44.46 -66.03
N THR A 6 -1.82 -43.67 -66.66
CA THR A 6 -1.96 -42.24 -67.09
C THR A 6 -1.80 -41.14 -66.00
N ALA A 7 -0.68 -40.41 -65.90
CA ALA A 7 -0.09 -39.38 -66.78
C ALA A 7 -0.80 -38.00 -66.74
N ALA A 8 -0.04 -36.98 -66.31
CA ALA A 8 0.25 -35.73 -67.01
C ALA A 8 0.24 -34.52 -66.06
N ALA A 9 1.42 -33.92 -65.93
CA ALA A 9 1.56 -32.55 -65.46
C ALA A 9 1.01 -31.59 -66.52
N VAL A 10 0.21 -30.61 -66.10
CA VAL A 10 0.08 -29.34 -66.81
C VAL A 10 -0.01 -28.23 -65.75
N LEU A 11 1.08 -27.47 -65.62
CA LEU A 11 1.01 -26.10 -65.11
C LEU A 11 0.19 -25.27 -66.10
N ALA A 12 -0.85 -24.62 -65.61
CA ALA A 12 -1.42 -23.44 -66.27
C ALA A 12 -1.61 -22.36 -65.22
N LEU A 13 -0.66 -21.41 -65.19
CA LEU A 13 -0.89 -20.10 -64.60
C LEU A 13 -1.95 -19.38 -65.43
N LEU A 14 -3.08 -19.04 -64.81
CA LEU A 14 -3.95 -17.97 -65.28
C LEU A 14 -4.14 -16.99 -64.14
N ALA A 15 -3.38 -15.90 -64.24
CA ALA A 15 -3.66 -14.66 -63.56
C ALA A 15 -4.92 -14.02 -64.17
N GLY A 16 -5.77 -13.42 -63.34
CA GLY A 16 -6.66 -12.34 -63.78
C GLY A 16 -8.06 -12.31 -63.20
N LEU A 17 -8.26 -11.34 -62.30
CA LEU A 17 -9.45 -10.48 -62.13
C LEU A 17 -10.61 -10.94 -61.23
N THR A 18 -10.54 -10.45 -59.97
CA THR A 18 -11.54 -9.60 -59.29
C THR A 18 -13.01 -10.03 -59.28
N GLY A 19 -13.51 -10.41 -58.09
CA GLY A 19 -14.96 -10.52 -57.83
C GLY A 19 -15.32 -10.95 -56.40
N CYS A 20 -15.46 -9.97 -55.50
CA CYS A 20 -16.33 -9.92 -54.31
C CYS A 20 -16.39 -11.12 -53.33
N SER A 21 -15.42 -11.20 -52.42
CA SER A 21 -15.64 -11.86 -51.11
C SER A 21 -16.44 -10.91 -50.19
N LEU A 22 -17.71 -11.25 -49.95
CA LEU A 22 -18.71 -10.53 -49.15
C LEU A 22 -18.53 -10.63 -47.62
N PHE A 23 -17.30 -10.78 -47.12
CA PHE A 23 -17.06 -10.82 -45.68
C PHE A 23 -15.79 -10.02 -45.36
N PRO A 24 -15.89 -8.93 -44.57
CA PRO A 24 -14.69 -8.35 -43.99
C PRO A 24 -14.08 -9.42 -43.07
N SER A 25 -12.81 -9.75 -43.30
CA SER A 25 -12.03 -10.56 -42.36
C SER A 25 -12.18 -9.92 -40.97
N PRO A 26 -12.43 -10.73 -39.91
CA PRO A 26 -12.43 -10.20 -38.55
C PRO A 26 -11.12 -9.44 -38.33
N PRO A 27 -11.15 -8.24 -37.73
CA PRO A 27 -9.92 -7.54 -37.38
C PRO A 27 -9.07 -8.50 -36.54
N PRO A 28 -7.73 -8.54 -36.76
CA PRO A 28 -6.87 -9.29 -35.87
C PRO A 28 -7.17 -8.87 -34.42
N PRO A 29 -7.19 -9.80 -33.46
CA PRO A 29 -7.33 -9.44 -32.06
C PRO A 29 -6.26 -8.38 -31.74
N PRO A 30 -6.59 -7.34 -30.96
CA PRO A 30 -5.60 -6.34 -30.60
C PRO A 30 -4.38 -7.05 -30.02
N ASP A 31 -3.18 -6.65 -30.44
CA ASP A 31 -1.94 -7.05 -29.80
C ASP A 31 -1.98 -6.54 -28.36
N ILE A 32 -2.52 -7.36 -27.45
CA ILE A 32 -2.41 -7.12 -26.01
C ILE A 32 -0.99 -7.54 -25.65
N ALA A 33 -0.01 -6.67 -25.96
CA ALA A 33 1.28 -6.76 -25.31
C ALA A 33 1.03 -6.80 -23.79
N PRO A 34 1.73 -7.66 -23.03
CA PRO A 34 1.62 -7.65 -21.58
C PRO A 34 1.83 -6.22 -21.09
N ALA A 35 0.87 -5.68 -20.34
CA ALA A 35 0.99 -4.33 -19.81
C ALA A 35 2.33 -4.24 -19.05
N THR A 36 3.22 -3.36 -19.51
CA THR A 36 4.47 -3.12 -18.80
C THR A 36 4.13 -2.67 -17.39
N PRO A 37 4.75 -3.27 -16.36
CA PRO A 37 4.45 -2.90 -14.98
C PRO A 37 4.73 -1.41 -14.78
N VAL A 38 3.76 -0.69 -14.21
CA VAL A 38 3.84 0.75 -13.97
C VAL A 38 4.28 0.97 -12.53
N SER A 39 5.35 1.73 -12.35
CA SER A 39 5.80 2.14 -11.01
C SER A 39 4.81 3.13 -10.41
N VAL A 40 4.57 3.05 -9.10
CA VAL A 40 3.79 4.06 -8.36
C VAL A 40 4.62 5.32 -8.07
N LEU A 41 5.94 5.24 -8.19
CA LEU A 41 6.87 6.35 -8.06
C LEU A 41 7.24 6.96 -9.42
N PRO A 42 7.68 8.24 -9.45
CA PRO A 42 8.20 8.87 -10.65
C PRO A 42 9.38 8.10 -11.30
N PRO A 43 9.63 8.26 -12.62
CA PRO A 43 10.64 7.49 -13.35
C PRO A 43 12.09 7.64 -12.87
N GLU A 44 12.40 8.73 -12.17
CA GLU A 44 13.71 8.99 -11.56
C GLU A 44 13.95 8.17 -10.28
N CYS A 45 12.91 7.53 -9.74
CA CYS A 45 12.98 6.73 -8.54
C CYS A 45 13.09 5.23 -8.84
N PRO A 46 13.65 4.44 -7.92
CA PRO A 46 13.61 2.99 -8.04
C PRO A 46 12.18 2.49 -8.25
N PHE A 47 12.04 1.42 -9.03
CA PHE A 47 10.74 0.82 -9.32
C PHE A 47 10.06 0.35 -8.02
N VAL A 48 8.80 0.72 -7.86
CA VAL A 48 7.91 0.26 -6.77
C VAL A 48 6.59 -0.14 -7.40
N GLY A 49 6.20 -1.40 -7.24
CA GLY A 49 4.92 -1.91 -7.71
C GLY A 49 3.75 -1.44 -6.82
N SER A 50 2.52 -1.58 -7.32
CA SER A 50 1.32 -1.33 -6.49
C SER A 50 1.27 -2.21 -5.24
N ASP A 51 1.74 -3.46 -5.38
CA ASP A 51 1.69 -4.47 -4.32
C ASP A 51 2.76 -4.25 -3.24
N ASP A 52 3.73 -3.37 -3.51
CA ASP A 52 4.73 -2.94 -2.52
C ASP A 52 4.20 -1.84 -1.58
N VAL A 53 3.06 -1.24 -1.93
CA VAL A 53 2.35 -0.21 -1.14
C VAL A 53 1.03 -0.80 -0.67
N MET A 54 1.11 -1.84 0.18
CA MET A 54 -0.05 -2.52 0.73
C MET A 54 -0.28 -2.15 2.21
N PRO A 55 -1.38 -1.45 2.51
CA PRO A 55 -1.73 -1.13 3.89
C PRO A 55 -2.04 -2.36 4.73
N VAL A 56 -1.52 -2.38 5.95
CA VAL A 56 -1.91 -3.37 6.97
C VAL A 56 -3.33 -3.04 7.43
N ARG A 57 -4.32 -3.81 6.98
CA ARG A 57 -5.74 -3.61 7.33
C ARG A 57 -6.09 -4.12 8.71
N ILE A 58 -7.17 -3.59 9.29
CA ILE A 58 -7.69 -3.98 10.60
C ILE A 58 -8.68 -5.14 10.39
N PRO A 59 -8.36 -6.39 10.77
CA PRO A 59 -9.32 -7.49 10.66
C PRO A 59 -10.50 -7.29 11.62
N LYS A 60 -11.62 -7.96 11.33
CA LYS A 60 -12.68 -8.14 12.33
C LYS A 60 -12.19 -9.01 13.48
N GLY A 61 -12.62 -8.68 14.69
CA GLY A 61 -12.31 -9.43 15.90
C GLY A 61 -13.13 -8.91 17.07
N THR A 62 -12.75 -9.33 18.27
CA THR A 62 -13.27 -8.74 19.50
C THR A 62 -12.81 -7.28 19.65
N PRO A 63 -13.49 -6.46 20.48
CA PRO A 63 -13.03 -5.10 20.77
C PRO A 63 -11.56 -5.04 21.23
N SER A 64 -11.16 -5.89 22.18
CA SER A 64 -9.77 -5.91 22.68
C SER A 64 -8.76 -6.33 21.59
N GLU A 65 -9.08 -7.31 20.74
CA GLU A 65 -8.22 -7.67 19.58
C GLU A 65 -8.12 -6.53 18.54
N SER A 66 -9.18 -5.73 18.43
CA SER A 66 -9.22 -4.59 17.51
C SER A 66 -8.27 -3.48 17.93
N ILE A 67 -7.99 -3.32 19.24
CA ILE A 67 -6.96 -2.38 19.74
C ILE A 67 -5.58 -2.75 19.18
N GLY A 68 -5.18 -4.00 19.37
CA GLY A 68 -3.90 -4.51 18.84
C GLY A 68 -3.84 -4.39 17.32
N SER A 69 -4.96 -4.61 16.64
CA SER A 69 -5.07 -4.47 15.19
C SER A 69 -4.91 -3.03 14.71
N VAL A 70 -5.52 -2.05 15.39
CA VAL A 70 -5.34 -0.62 15.12
C VAL A 70 -3.87 -0.24 15.29
N LEU A 71 -3.25 -0.59 16.42
CA LEU A 71 -1.85 -0.28 16.70
C LEU A 71 -0.90 -0.93 15.69
N ASN A 72 -1.21 -2.16 15.25
CA ASN A 72 -0.46 -2.84 14.21
C ASN A 72 -0.60 -2.15 12.84
N SER A 73 -1.80 -1.70 12.48
CA SER A 73 -2.02 -0.91 11.26
C SER A 73 -1.23 0.40 11.27
N TYR A 74 -1.21 1.14 12.38
CA TYR A 74 -0.40 2.36 12.50
C TYR A 74 1.10 2.08 12.52
N SER A 75 1.54 1.02 13.19
CA SER A 75 2.95 0.57 13.13
C SER A 75 3.32 0.20 11.69
N GLY A 76 2.42 -0.48 10.97
CA GLY A 76 2.56 -0.78 9.55
C GLY A 76 2.71 0.48 8.71
N TRP A 77 1.87 1.50 8.94
CA TRP A 77 1.96 2.78 8.22
C TRP A 77 3.30 3.47 8.47
N LEU A 78 3.68 3.63 9.73
CA LEU A 78 4.91 4.33 10.09
C LEU A 78 6.17 3.64 9.52
N ASN A 79 6.15 2.32 9.33
CA ASN A 79 7.26 1.56 8.75
C ASN A 79 7.04 1.15 7.27
N ALA A 80 5.98 1.64 6.63
CA ALA A 80 5.68 1.30 5.24
C ALA A 80 6.83 1.77 4.34
N GLY A 81 7.36 0.87 3.51
CA GLY A 81 8.49 1.14 2.62
C GLY A 81 9.88 0.97 3.24
N SER A 82 10.02 0.65 4.54
CA SER A 82 11.34 0.49 5.17
C SER A 82 12.18 -0.60 4.52
N GLU A 83 11.56 -1.72 4.10
CA GLU A 83 12.26 -2.80 3.40
C GLU A 83 12.76 -2.38 2.02
N LEU A 84 11.96 -1.60 1.28
CA LEU A 84 12.34 -1.05 -0.02
C LEU A 84 13.52 -0.10 0.12
N VAL A 85 13.46 0.83 1.08
CA VAL A 85 14.53 1.79 1.33
C VAL A 85 15.83 1.10 1.77
N ALA A 86 15.73 0.07 2.61
CA ALA A 86 16.88 -0.74 2.99
C ALA A 86 17.49 -1.47 1.77
N ALA A 87 16.65 -2.03 0.89
CA ALA A 87 17.11 -2.72 -0.32
C ALA A 87 17.77 -1.77 -1.35
N TRP A 88 17.35 -0.51 -1.39
CA TRP A 88 17.99 0.50 -2.24
C TRP A 88 19.38 0.91 -1.74
N SER A 89 19.71 0.61 -0.47
CA SER A 89 20.93 1.01 0.22
C SER A 89 21.80 -0.22 0.56
N PRO A 90 22.46 -0.81 -0.45
CA PRO A 90 23.89 -0.52 -0.53
C PRO A 90 24.36 -0.36 -1.98
N GLY A 91 24.50 0.88 -2.46
CA GLY A 91 25.19 1.15 -3.73
C GLY A 91 24.72 2.37 -4.53
N THR A 92 23.54 2.91 -4.24
CA THR A 92 23.00 4.08 -4.95
C THR A 92 22.47 5.07 -3.92
N ALA A 93 22.96 6.32 -3.98
CA ALA A 93 22.37 7.39 -3.20
C ALA A 93 20.93 7.61 -3.69
N VAL A 94 19.95 7.03 -3.01
CA VAL A 94 18.53 7.23 -3.31
C VAL A 94 18.23 8.71 -3.13
N PRO A 95 17.74 9.40 -4.18
CA PRO A 95 17.34 10.79 -4.08
C PRO A 95 16.31 11.01 -2.96
N GLU A 96 16.45 12.10 -2.21
CA GLU A 96 15.53 12.40 -1.09
C GLU A 96 14.07 12.53 -1.53
N ASN A 97 13.83 13.04 -2.74
CA ASN A 97 12.49 13.10 -3.31
C ASN A 97 11.86 11.71 -3.43
N CYS A 98 12.62 10.65 -3.72
CA CYS A 98 12.05 9.30 -3.83
C CYS A 98 11.53 8.76 -2.50
N VAL A 99 12.17 9.14 -1.38
CA VAL A 99 11.68 8.79 -0.04
C VAL A 99 10.41 9.59 0.29
N ALA A 100 10.37 10.87 -0.06
CA ALA A 100 9.20 11.72 0.15
C ALA A 100 7.99 11.25 -0.69
N GLU A 101 8.22 10.89 -1.96
CA GLU A 101 7.18 10.33 -2.85
C GLU A 101 6.69 8.96 -2.35
N LEU A 102 7.59 8.09 -1.86
CA LEU A 102 7.19 6.82 -1.24
C LEU A 102 6.32 7.05 -0.01
N ALA A 103 6.71 7.97 0.88
CA ALA A 103 5.89 8.32 2.03
C ALA A 103 4.52 8.89 1.62
N ALA A 104 4.46 9.69 0.56
CA ALA A 104 3.20 10.21 0.02
C ALA A 104 2.31 9.09 -0.52
N ARG A 105 2.87 8.11 -1.26
CA ARG A 105 2.13 6.94 -1.74
C ARG A 105 1.63 6.05 -0.61
N ASN A 106 2.45 5.84 0.42
CA ASN A 106 2.02 5.13 1.63
C ASN A 106 0.87 5.88 2.30
N ALA A 107 0.98 7.21 2.47
CA ALA A 107 -0.06 8.00 3.10
C ALA A 107 -1.39 7.92 2.34
N GLU A 108 -1.37 8.03 1.01
CA GLU A 108 -2.55 7.85 0.17
C GLU A 108 -3.16 6.45 0.33
N ALA A 109 -2.33 5.40 0.23
CA ALA A 109 -2.80 4.03 0.33
C ALA A 109 -3.42 3.73 1.71
N TYR A 110 -2.75 4.12 2.80
CA TYR A 110 -3.23 3.92 4.16
C TYR A 110 -4.47 4.75 4.45
N ALA A 111 -4.53 6.03 4.05
CA ALA A 111 -5.71 6.86 4.22
C ALA A 111 -6.94 6.24 3.51
N ASN A 112 -6.75 5.77 2.27
CA ASN A 112 -7.82 5.17 1.47
C ASN A 112 -8.31 3.81 1.99
N ASN A 113 -7.49 3.08 2.75
CA ASN A 113 -7.82 1.73 3.22
C ASN A 113 -8.14 1.64 4.70
N LEU A 114 -7.67 2.59 5.51
CA LEU A 114 -7.92 2.59 6.95
C LEU A 114 -9.06 3.50 7.36
N PHE A 115 -9.47 4.48 6.55
CA PHE A 115 -10.45 5.49 6.97
C PHE A 115 -11.69 5.50 6.08
N THR A 116 -12.84 5.78 6.68
CA THR A 116 -14.08 6.02 5.93
C THR A 116 -14.03 7.34 5.17
N THR A 117 -13.37 8.36 5.74
CA THR A 117 -13.20 9.70 5.18
C THR A 117 -11.72 10.02 4.99
N HIS A 118 -11.27 10.04 3.73
CA HIS A 118 -9.87 10.32 3.39
C HIS A 118 -9.69 11.62 2.58
N THR A 119 -10.76 12.18 2.01
CA THR A 119 -10.75 13.45 1.24
C THR A 119 -11.24 14.64 2.04
N ASP A 120 -11.68 14.43 3.29
CA ASP A 120 -12.15 15.51 4.16
C ASP A 120 -10.96 16.40 4.55
N VAL A 121 -11.12 17.71 4.35
CA VAL A 121 -10.12 18.74 4.67
C VAL A 121 -9.73 18.67 6.15
N ALA A 122 -10.68 18.33 7.04
CA ALA A 122 -10.43 18.16 8.46
C ALA A 122 -9.42 17.04 8.77
N TRP A 123 -9.33 16.03 7.90
CA TRP A 123 -8.42 14.88 8.05
C TRP A 123 -7.09 15.05 7.31
N GLN A 124 -6.97 16.01 6.39
CA GLN A 124 -5.74 16.19 5.62
C GLN A 124 -4.53 16.54 6.47
N GLU A 125 -4.71 17.38 7.49
CA GLU A 125 -3.64 17.74 8.42
C GLU A 125 -3.17 16.52 9.23
N TYR A 126 -4.11 15.67 9.65
CA TYR A 126 -3.82 14.41 10.33
C TYR A 126 -2.98 13.48 9.44
N PHE A 127 -3.41 13.23 8.20
CA PHE A 127 -2.67 12.37 7.28
C PHE A 127 -1.30 12.97 6.89
N ALA A 128 -1.21 14.29 6.77
CA ALA A 128 0.05 14.97 6.52
C ALA A 128 1.03 14.78 7.69
N ALA A 129 0.57 14.83 8.94
CA ALA A 129 1.39 14.55 10.11
C ALA A 129 1.90 13.09 10.09
N VAL A 130 1.03 12.10 9.88
CA VAL A 130 1.44 10.68 9.83
C VAL A 130 2.39 10.41 8.66
N LYS A 131 2.18 11.06 7.50
CA LYS A 131 3.12 11.02 6.36
C LYS A 131 4.51 11.52 6.75
N VAL A 132 4.60 12.64 7.46
CA VAL A 132 5.88 13.19 7.93
C VAL A 132 6.59 12.20 8.86
N LEU A 133 5.86 11.54 9.76
CA LEU A 133 6.43 10.51 10.64
C LEU A 133 6.93 9.29 9.86
N ASN A 134 6.18 8.80 8.87
CA ASN A 134 6.66 7.73 7.98
C ASN A 134 7.91 8.16 7.20
N GLN A 135 7.93 9.37 6.64
CA GLN A 135 9.09 9.91 5.93
C GLN A 135 10.33 10.00 6.84
N GLN A 136 10.17 10.43 8.11
CA GLN A 136 11.25 10.44 9.09
C GLN A 136 11.79 9.04 9.36
N ASN A 137 10.90 8.05 9.55
CA ASN A 137 11.29 6.64 9.70
C ASN A 137 12.07 6.13 8.48
N LEU A 138 11.59 6.40 7.27
CA LEU A 138 12.29 5.99 6.04
C LEU A 138 13.67 6.64 5.92
N ALA A 139 13.78 7.93 6.28
CA ALA A 139 15.06 8.62 6.28
C ALA A 139 16.03 8.03 7.32
N ALA A 140 15.54 7.62 8.49
CA ALA A 140 16.35 6.93 9.50
C ALA A 140 16.82 5.55 9.02
N VAL A 141 15.94 4.75 8.41
CA VAL A 141 16.29 3.45 7.82
C VAL A 141 17.36 3.59 6.74
N ARG A 142 17.29 4.64 5.91
CA ARG A 142 18.30 4.93 4.89
C ARG A 142 19.68 5.19 5.48
N GLN A 143 19.77 5.75 6.68
CA GLN A 143 21.03 6.12 7.35
C GLN A 143 21.55 5.01 8.29
N ALA A 144 20.70 4.07 8.69
CA ALA A 144 21.05 3.02 9.64
C ALA A 144 21.99 1.98 9.02
N GLU A 145 22.90 1.44 9.84
CA GLU A 145 23.70 0.28 9.45
C GLU A 145 22.82 -0.98 9.42
N PRO A 146 23.06 -1.94 8.49
CA PRO A 146 22.20 -3.11 8.29
C PRO A 146 21.90 -3.93 9.56
N GLU A 147 22.78 -3.88 10.55
CA GLU A 147 22.68 -4.66 11.80
C GLU A 147 21.95 -3.92 12.95
N THR A 148 21.61 -2.65 12.78
CA THR A 148 20.93 -1.82 13.81
C THR A 148 19.42 -1.65 13.59
N GLY A 149 18.88 -2.27 12.54
CA GLY A 149 17.53 -2.00 12.02
C GLY A 149 16.38 -2.62 12.83
N GLY A 150 16.06 -2.04 13.98
CA GLY A 150 14.73 -2.20 14.57
C GLY A 150 13.67 -1.43 13.78
N ARG A 151 12.40 -1.81 13.90
CA ARG A 151 11.25 -0.99 13.45
C ARG A 151 10.58 -0.38 14.66
N GLY A 152 10.18 0.88 14.55
CA GLY A 152 9.42 1.49 15.63
C GLY A 152 8.04 0.85 15.72
N THR A 153 7.52 0.67 16.93
CA THR A 153 6.24 -0.03 17.12
C THR A 153 5.38 0.68 18.14
N PHE A 154 4.08 0.57 17.97
CA PHE A 154 3.15 0.96 19.01
C PHE A 154 3.05 -0.11 20.09
N GLU A 155 3.15 0.33 21.34
CA GLU A 155 2.95 -0.49 22.53
C GLU A 155 1.62 -0.08 23.18
N LEU A 156 0.73 -1.06 23.39
CA LEU A 156 -0.46 -0.88 24.22
C LEU A 156 -0.03 -0.81 25.69
N LEU A 157 -0.33 0.30 26.35
CA LEU A 157 -0.03 0.48 27.77
C LEU A 157 -1.21 0.07 28.64
N GLN A 158 -2.42 0.48 28.24
CA GLN A 158 -3.64 0.18 28.98
C GLN A 158 -4.86 0.15 28.07
N GLU A 159 -5.65 -0.91 28.15
CA GLU A 159 -7.05 -0.87 27.69
C GLU A 159 -7.91 -0.21 28.77
N ILE A 160 -8.66 0.84 28.40
CA ILE A 160 -9.50 1.60 29.33
C ILE A 160 -10.96 1.18 29.20
N ASP A 161 -11.45 1.15 27.95
CA ASP A 161 -12.80 0.73 27.63
C ASP A 161 -12.84 0.21 26.19
N SER A 162 -13.63 -0.82 25.94
CA SER A 162 -13.81 -1.38 24.61
C SER A 162 -15.20 -2.01 24.50
N SER A 163 -15.90 -1.71 23.40
CA SER A 163 -17.24 -2.25 23.16
C SER A 163 -17.49 -2.43 21.68
N ALA A 164 -18.38 -3.36 21.34
CA ALA A 164 -18.84 -3.58 19.98
C ALA A 164 -20.37 -3.66 19.91
N THR A 165 -20.89 -3.15 18.81
CA THR A 165 -22.27 -3.27 18.35
C THR A 165 -22.25 -3.78 16.91
N ASP A 166 -23.42 -4.13 16.36
CA ASP A 166 -23.52 -4.53 14.95
C ASP A 166 -23.05 -3.44 13.98
N ASN A 167 -23.11 -2.17 14.40
CA ASN A 167 -22.81 -1.03 13.54
C ASN A 167 -21.40 -0.46 13.75
N GLY A 168 -20.69 -0.86 14.80
CA GLY A 168 -19.38 -0.30 15.09
C GLY A 168 -18.74 -0.81 16.37
N THR A 169 -17.42 -0.65 16.45
CA THR A 169 -16.58 -0.97 17.60
C THR A 169 -15.95 0.31 18.12
N PHE A 170 -16.07 0.55 19.42
CA PHE A 170 -15.58 1.75 20.10
C PHE A 170 -14.46 1.35 21.05
N LEU A 171 -13.31 2.00 20.90
CA LEU A 171 -12.09 1.66 21.61
C LEU A 171 -11.56 2.90 22.34
N LYS A 172 -11.16 2.70 23.60
CA LYS A 172 -10.45 3.68 24.39
C LYS A 172 -9.26 3.01 25.07
N PHE A 173 -8.06 3.48 24.76
CA PHE A 173 -6.83 2.89 25.26
C PHE A 173 -5.70 3.90 25.31
N ASP A 174 -4.70 3.63 26.15
CA ASP A 174 -3.45 4.38 26.19
C ASP A 174 -2.36 3.57 25.48
N ALA A 175 -1.64 4.22 24.58
CA ALA A 175 -0.55 3.62 23.83
C ALA A 175 0.61 4.61 23.68
N VAL A 176 1.78 4.08 23.34
CA VAL A 176 2.99 4.86 23.06
C VAL A 176 3.69 4.30 21.84
N TYR A 177 4.18 5.17 20.97
CA TYR A 177 5.07 4.78 19.90
C TYR A 177 6.50 4.68 20.43
N ARG A 178 7.13 3.52 20.22
CA ARG A 178 8.54 3.29 20.54
C ARG A 178 9.35 3.40 19.25
N PRO A 179 9.99 4.55 18.96
CA PRO A 179 10.84 4.67 17.77
C PRO A 179 12.07 3.76 17.90
N THR A 180 12.60 3.30 16.77
CA THR A 180 13.83 2.50 16.74
C THR A 180 15.02 3.22 17.37
N VAL A 181 15.14 4.53 17.12
CA VAL A 181 16.20 5.38 17.66
C VAL A 181 15.56 6.46 18.52
N ALA A 182 15.62 6.27 19.83
CA ALA A 182 15.12 7.25 20.79
C ALA A 182 15.84 8.61 20.59
N GLY A 183 15.07 9.70 20.54
CA GLY A 183 15.60 11.05 20.38
C GLY A 183 15.94 11.48 18.95
N GLN A 184 15.67 10.64 17.94
CA GLN A 184 15.68 11.09 16.54
C GLN A 184 14.25 11.39 16.06
N GLY A 185 14.04 12.58 15.50
CA GLY A 185 12.76 12.99 14.93
C GLY A 185 11.85 13.76 15.91
N ASN A 186 10.88 14.47 15.34
CA ASN A 186 9.75 15.01 16.09
C ASN A 186 8.59 14.04 15.90
N TRP A 187 8.28 13.25 16.92
CA TRP A 187 7.20 12.26 16.88
C TRP A 187 5.83 12.86 17.16
N GLU A 188 5.69 14.20 17.18
CA GLU A 188 4.41 14.90 17.41
C GLU A 188 3.72 14.45 18.72
N GLY A 189 4.52 14.09 19.74
CA GLY A 189 4.06 13.57 21.02
C GLY A 189 3.64 12.09 21.02
N TRP A 190 3.72 11.39 19.89
CA TRP A 190 3.36 9.96 19.79
C TRP A 190 4.33 9.07 20.57
N ASP A 191 5.55 9.54 20.84
CA ASP A 191 6.54 8.89 21.70
C ASP A 191 6.30 9.09 23.20
N THR A 192 5.19 9.75 23.55
CA THR A 192 4.68 9.87 24.92
C THR A 192 3.36 9.10 25.08
N THR A 193 2.98 8.82 26.33
CA THR A 193 1.70 8.15 26.62
C THR A 193 0.54 8.98 26.07
N THR A 194 -0.09 8.44 25.03
CA THR A 194 -1.20 9.07 24.32
C THR A 194 -2.45 8.25 24.55
N ARG A 195 -3.55 8.92 24.85
CA ARG A 195 -4.89 8.34 24.93
C ARG A 195 -5.55 8.40 23.56
N TRP A 196 -6.02 7.24 23.12
CA TRP A 196 -6.68 7.03 21.85
C TRP A 196 -8.17 6.79 22.08
N TYR A 197 -8.99 7.45 21.26
CA TYR A 197 -10.40 7.14 21.07
C TYR A 197 -10.58 6.75 19.63
N VAL A 198 -11.05 5.53 19.36
CA VAL A 198 -11.20 5.01 18.01
C VAL A 198 -12.58 4.44 17.82
N GLU A 199 -13.27 4.89 16.77
CA GLU A 199 -14.48 4.27 16.27
C GLU A 199 -14.15 3.52 14.98
N LEU A 200 -14.49 2.24 14.96
CA LEU A 200 -14.33 1.36 13.81
C LEU A 200 -15.70 0.94 13.29
N VAL A 201 -15.86 0.92 11.97
CA VAL A 201 -17.07 0.41 11.31
C VAL A 201 -16.72 -0.75 10.36
N PRO A 202 -17.63 -1.72 10.16
CA PRO A 202 -17.40 -2.81 9.22
C PRO A 202 -17.27 -2.36 7.75
N ALA A 203 -16.27 -2.88 7.05
CA ALA A 203 -16.08 -2.71 5.60
C ALA A 203 -15.64 -4.03 4.96
N GLY A 204 -16.61 -4.81 4.46
CA GLY A 204 -16.36 -6.16 3.95
C GLY A 204 -15.84 -7.07 5.05
N GLU A 205 -14.66 -7.69 4.86
CA GLU A 205 -14.00 -8.57 5.85
C GLU A 205 -13.15 -7.81 6.88
N PHE A 206 -13.04 -6.48 6.75
CA PHE A 206 -12.19 -5.64 7.59
C PHE A 206 -13.01 -4.63 8.39
N LEU A 207 -12.33 -3.94 9.30
CA LEU A 207 -12.79 -2.75 9.98
C LEU A 207 -12.04 -1.54 9.40
N VAL A 208 -12.71 -0.40 9.35
CA VAL A 208 -12.12 0.90 8.99
C VAL A 208 -12.44 1.92 10.06
N ILE A 209 -11.49 2.83 10.28
CA ILE A 209 -11.58 3.95 11.21
C ILE A 209 -12.60 4.95 10.68
N ASN A 210 -13.70 5.08 11.40
CA ASN A 210 -14.69 6.14 11.17
C ASN A 210 -14.33 7.42 11.92
N TYR A 211 -13.70 7.26 13.09
CA TYR A 211 -13.25 8.36 13.92
C TYR A 211 -12.00 7.96 14.70
N ILE A 212 -11.07 8.90 14.86
CA ILE A 212 -9.94 8.76 15.75
C ILE A 212 -9.58 10.10 16.38
N GLU A 213 -9.32 10.08 17.68
CA GLU A 213 -8.79 11.22 18.43
C GLU A 213 -7.63 10.74 19.31
N GLN A 214 -6.59 11.56 19.36
CA GLN A 214 -5.40 11.34 20.18
C GLN A 214 -5.22 12.53 21.11
N THR A 215 -5.09 12.26 22.41
CA THR A 215 -4.85 13.29 23.43
C THR A 215 -3.72 12.84 24.37
N PRO A 216 -2.97 13.74 25.01
CA PRO A 216 -2.04 13.34 26.06
C PRO A 216 -2.78 12.57 27.15
N ALA A 217 -2.25 11.41 27.57
CA ALA A 217 -2.85 10.67 28.67
C ALA A 217 -2.58 11.39 29.99
N ALA A 218 -3.62 11.66 30.78
CA ALA A 218 -3.45 12.09 32.16
C ALA A 218 -2.90 10.91 32.97
N GLY A 219 -1.74 11.10 33.59
CA GLY A 219 -1.11 10.14 34.49
C GLY A 219 -1.82 9.99 35.83
#